data_AF-A0A351SAU0-F1
#
_entry.id   AF-A0A351SAU0-F1
#
_cell.length_a   1.000
_cell.length_b   1.000
_cell.length_c   1.000
_cell.angle_alpha   90.00
_cell.angle_beta   90.00
_cell.angle_gamma   90.00
#
_symmetry.space_group_name_H-M   'P 1'
#
loop_
_entity.id
_entity.type
_entity.pdbx_description
1 polymer ?
#
loop_
_entity_poly.entity_id
_entity_poly.type
_entity_poly.pdbx_seq_one_letter_code
_entity_poly.pdbx_strand_id
1 'polypeptide(L)'
;NPRIQVEHTITEVITGRDLVQCQIRVAEGYPLASEHIRIPSQSQVNQSGYCIQLRLTTEDPANGFSPDTGRITAFRPGEGFGIR
;
A
#
# COMPACT_ATOMS: atom_id res chain seq x y z
N ASN A 1 1.30 13.32 -6.90
CA ASN A 1 1.96 12.40 -7.85
C ASN A 1 0.89 11.86 -8.81
N PRO A 2 1.02 12.01 -10.14
CA PRO A 2 0.04 11.52 -11.11
C PRO A 2 0.15 10.00 -11.34
N ARG A 3 0.38 9.23 -10.27
CA ARG A 3 0.56 7.78 -10.25
C ARG A 3 0.35 7.26 -8.84
N ILE A 4 0.22 5.94 -8.69
CA ILE A 4 0.22 5.29 -7.38
C ILE A 4 1.51 5.63 -6.61
N GLN A 5 1.39 5.77 -5.28
CA GLN A 5 2.51 5.95 -4.37
C GLN A 5 2.87 4.63 -3.71
N VAL A 6 4.13 4.48 -3.27
CA VAL A 6 4.58 3.24 -2.60
C VAL A 6 3.73 2.99 -1.34
N GLU A 7 3.42 4.05 -0.60
CA GLU A 7 2.58 4.10 0.59
C GLU A 7 1.06 4.02 0.34
N HIS A 8 0.60 3.54 -0.82
CA HIS A 8 -0.85 3.35 -1.03
C HIS A 8 -1.44 2.30 -0.08
N THR A 9 -0.65 1.28 0.29
CA THR A 9 -1.09 0.12 1.08
C THR A 9 -1.69 0.51 2.43
N ILE A 10 -1.19 1.55 3.10
CA ILE A 10 -1.75 2.01 4.39
C ILE A 10 -3.18 2.52 4.24
N THR A 11 -3.48 3.20 3.12
CA THR A 11 -4.82 3.68 2.81
C THR A 11 -5.74 2.51 2.50
N GLU A 12 -5.25 1.49 1.77
CA GLU A 12 -6.04 0.30 1.47
C GLU A 12 -6.44 -0.44 2.75
N VAL A 13 -5.51 -0.61 3.68
CA VAL A 13 -5.76 -1.32 4.95
C VAL A 13 -6.83 -0.62 5.77
N ILE A 14 -6.76 0.71 5.92
CA ILE A 14 -7.72 1.42 6.77
C ILE A 14 -9.07 1.69 6.08
N THR A 15 -9.13 1.70 4.74
CA THR A 15 -10.38 1.98 4.00
C THR A 15 -11.04 0.73 3.42
N GLY A 16 -10.34 -0.41 3.39
CA GLY A 16 -10.79 -1.63 2.73
C GLY A 16 -10.91 -1.51 1.21
N ARG A 17 -10.22 -0.53 0.59
CA ARG A 17 -10.27 -0.26 -0.85
C ARG A 17 -8.96 -0.65 -1.51
N ASP A 18 -9.01 -1.57 -2.47
CA ASP A 18 -7.86 -1.92 -3.31
C ASP A 18 -7.70 -0.85 -4.40
N LEU A 19 -6.70 0.03 -4.23
CA LEU A 19 -6.50 1.18 -5.10
C LEU A 19 -5.92 0.78 -6.45
N VAL A 20 -5.11 -0.28 -6.49
CA VAL A 20 -4.54 -0.79 -7.76
C VAL A 20 -5.63 -1.44 -8.61
N GLN A 21 -6.50 -2.24 -8.00
CA GLN A 21 -7.68 -2.79 -8.68
C GLN A 21 -8.62 -1.67 -9.16
N CYS A 22 -8.87 -0.66 -8.32
CA CYS A 22 -9.69 0.49 -8.72
C CYS A 22 -9.09 1.21 -9.94
N GLN A 23 -7.78 1.41 -10.00
CA GLN A 23 -7.11 2.03 -11.16
C GLN A 23 -7.38 1.26 -12.46
N ILE A 24 -7.31 -0.08 -12.42
CA ILE A 24 -7.61 -0.94 -13.58
C ILE A 24 -9.08 -0.76 -13.99
N ARG A 25 -10.02 -0.82 -13.04
CA ARG A 25 -11.45 -0.67 -13.33
C ARG A 25 -11.82 0.71 -13.88
N VAL A 26 -11.20 1.76 -13.38
CA VAL A 26 -11.37 3.11 -13.95
C VAL A 26 -10.84 3.16 -15.38
N ALA A 27 -9.70 2.54 -15.66
CA ALA A 27 -9.14 2.48 -17.01
C ALA A 27 -10.01 1.67 -17.99
N GLU A 28 -10.76 0.67 -17.50
CA GLU A 28 -11.79 -0.06 -18.26
C GLU A 28 -13.07 0.77 -18.51
N GLY A 29 -13.18 1.97 -17.93
CA GLY A 29 -14.32 2.87 -18.10
C GLY A 29 -15.42 2.70 -17.05
N TYR A 30 -15.22 1.89 -16.01
CA TYR A 30 -16.23 1.78 -14.95
C TYR A 30 -16.29 3.05 -14.09
N PRO A 31 -17.49 3.58 -13.80
CA PRO A 31 -17.65 4.68 -12.87
C PRO A 31 -17.33 4.21 -11.44
N LEU A 32 -16.92 5.14 -10.56
CA LEU A 32 -16.59 4.85 -9.17
C LEU A 32 -17.75 4.18 -8.40
N ALA A 33 -18.98 4.57 -8.71
CA ALA A 33 -20.20 4.02 -8.12
C ALA A 33 -20.56 2.62 -8.63
N SER A 34 -19.86 2.08 -9.64
CA SER A 34 -20.14 0.75 -10.17
C SER A 34 -19.93 -0.35 -9.13
N GLU A 35 -20.61 -1.49 -9.32
CA GLU A 35 -20.43 -2.70 -8.50
C GLU A 35 -18.99 -3.24 -8.50
N HIS A 36 -18.19 -2.85 -9.50
CA HIS A 36 -16.78 -3.23 -9.63
C HIS A 36 -15.82 -2.39 -8.77
N ILE A 37 -16.18 -1.14 -8.44
CA ILE A 37 -15.34 -0.20 -7.67
C ILE A 37 -15.95 0.12 -6.28
N ARG A 38 -17.28 0.18 -6.20
CA ARG A 38 -18.09 0.29 -4.96
C ARG A 38 -17.85 1.56 -4.14
N ILE A 39 -17.56 2.68 -4.79
CA ILE A 39 -17.43 4.00 -4.16
C ILE A 39 -18.57 4.90 -4.68
N PRO A 40 -19.81 4.75 -4.17
CA PRO A 40 -20.96 5.50 -4.66
C PRO A 40 -20.98 6.95 -4.19
N SER A 41 -20.37 7.26 -3.05
CA SER A 41 -20.25 8.62 -2.50
C SER A 41 -19.07 8.73 -1.52
N GLN A 42 -18.64 9.96 -1.24
CA GLN A 42 -17.57 10.23 -0.28
C GLN A 42 -17.92 9.73 1.14
N SER A 43 -19.20 9.81 1.54
CA SER A 43 -19.65 9.36 2.87
C SER A 43 -19.59 7.84 3.07
N GLN A 44 -19.39 7.06 2.00
CA GLN A 44 -19.20 5.61 2.05
C GLN A 44 -17.73 5.19 2.17
N VAL A 45 -16.81 6.15 2.21
CA VAL A 45 -15.39 5.91 2.47
C VAL A 45 -15.13 6.17 3.95
N ASN A 46 -15.13 5.09 4.73
CA ASN A 46 -14.86 5.14 6.16
C ASN A 46 -13.46 4.61 6.44
N GLN A 47 -12.84 5.13 7.51
CA GLN A 47 -11.56 4.62 8.01
C GLN A 47 -11.82 3.71 9.22
N SER A 48 -11.10 2.60 9.29
CA SER A 48 -11.12 1.67 10.41
C SER A 48 -9.70 1.45 10.95
N GLY A 49 -9.51 1.76 12.23
CA GLY A 49 -8.23 1.60 12.91
C GLY A 49 -7.12 2.49 12.36
N TYR A 50 -5.88 2.02 12.54
CA TYR A 50 -4.67 2.71 12.11
C TYR A 50 -3.73 1.72 11.42
N CYS A 51 -2.98 2.20 10.43
CA CYS A 51 -1.98 1.42 9.73
C CYS A 51 -0.68 2.22 9.62
N ILE A 52 0.44 1.54 9.77
CA ILE A 52 1.78 2.12 9.66
C ILE A 52 2.53 1.33 8.61
N GLN A 53 3.27 2.03 7.75
CA GLN A 53 4.21 1.43 6.81
C GLN A 53 5.63 1.87 7.13
N LEU A 54 6.54 0.92 7.11
CA LEU A 54 7.97 1.12 7.21
C LEU A 54 8.63 0.59 5.93
N ARG A 55 9.74 1.18 5.52
CA ARG A 55 10.55 0.69 4.40
C ARG A 55 11.83 0.09 4.97
N LEU A 56 12.07 -1.18 4.68
CA LEU A 56 13.34 -1.83 4.96
C LEU A 56 14.24 -1.62 3.74
N THR A 57 15.37 -0.93 3.94
CA THR A 57 16.35 -0.61 2.91
C THR A 57 17.69 -1.28 3.24
N THR A 58 18.63 -1.25 2.30
CA THR A 58 20.02 -1.68 2.55
C THR A 58 20.87 -0.54 3.16
N GLU A 59 20.26 0.57 3.54
CA GLU A 59 20.97 1.73 4.08
C GLU A 59 21.48 1.42 5.49
N ASP A 60 22.76 1.67 5.75
CA ASP A 60 23.38 1.49 7.06
C ASP A 60 23.38 2.81 7.87
N PRO A 61 22.60 2.93 8.96
CA PRO A 61 22.57 4.14 9.79
C PRO A 61 23.93 4.49 10.42
N ALA A 62 24.78 3.49 10.70
CA ALA A 62 26.12 3.71 11.27
C ALA A 62 27.10 4.26 10.22
N ASN A 63 26.83 4.05 8.94
CA ASN A 63 27.61 4.55 7.81
C ASN A 63 26.84 5.62 7.01
N GLY A 64 26.13 6.50 7.72
CA GLY A 64 25.48 7.68 7.14
C GLY A 64 24.35 7.36 6.16
N PHE A 65 23.64 6.24 6.36
CA PHE A 65 22.59 5.73 5.47
C PHE A 65 23.08 5.41 4.06
N SER A 66 24.35 5.05 3.91
CA SER A 66 24.88 4.59 2.63
C SER A 66 24.27 3.23 2.26
N PRO A 67 23.85 3.00 1.00
CA PRO A 67 23.33 1.70 0.58
C PRO A 67 24.41 0.61 0.61
N ASP A 68 24.14 -0.47 1.33
CA ASP A 68 24.98 -1.67 1.33
C ASP A 68 24.70 -2.56 0.09
N THR A 69 25.68 -3.38 -0.28
CA THR A 69 25.63 -4.28 -1.43
C THR A 69 26.15 -5.67 -1.07
N GLY A 70 25.57 -6.71 -1.65
CA GLY A 70 25.98 -8.09 -1.38
C GLY A 70 24.88 -9.08 -1.69
N ARG A 71 25.06 -10.32 -1.23
CA ARG A 71 24.08 -11.39 -1.40
C ARG A 71 23.30 -11.59 -0.09
N ILE A 72 21.98 -11.58 -0.17
CA ILE A 72 21.10 -12.00 0.92
C ILE A 72 21.27 -13.52 1.09
N THR A 73 21.85 -13.96 2.21
CA THR A 73 22.08 -15.39 2.51
C THR A 73 20.94 -16.04 3.28
N ALA A 74 20.14 -15.25 4.01
CA ALA A 74 18.95 -15.67 4.72
C ALA A 74 17.94 -14.52 4.76
N PHE A 75 16.65 -14.84 4.68
CA PHE A 75 15.55 -13.89 4.80
C PHE A 75 14.36 -14.57 5.48
N ARG A 76 13.79 -13.92 6.50
CA ARG A 76 12.57 -14.36 7.17
C ARG A 76 11.67 -13.13 7.39
N PRO A 77 10.53 -13.03 6.71
CA PRO A 77 9.60 -11.92 6.91
C PRO A 77 8.85 -12.06 8.24
N GLY A 78 8.26 -10.96 8.70
CA GLY A 78 7.27 -10.99 9.78
C GLY A 78 5.95 -11.56 9.27
N GLU A 79 5.23 -12.30 10.11
CA GLU A 79 3.94 -12.90 9.79
C GLU A 79 2.96 -12.69 10.94
N GLY A 80 1.66 -12.64 10.66
CA GLY A 80 0.62 -12.52 11.67
C GLY A 80 -0.60 -11.73 11.21
N PHE A 81 -1.65 -11.70 12.04
CA PHE A 81 -2.83 -10.88 11.80
C PHE A 81 -2.47 -9.39 11.80
N GLY A 82 -2.86 -8.67 10.75
CA GLY A 82 -2.55 -7.24 10.59
C GLY A 82 -1.12 -6.95 10.08
N ILE A 83 -0.34 -7.98 9.75
CA ILE A 83 0.96 -7.84 9.10
C ILE A 83 0.78 -8.02 7.59
N ARG A 84 1.27 -7.07 6.81
CA ARG A 84 1.30 -7.06 5.34
C ARG A 84 2.72 -6.73 4.87
#